data_AF-A0A2W4II12-F1
#
_entry.id   AF-A0A2W4II12-F1
#
_cell.length_a   1.000
_cell.length_b   1.000
_cell.length_c   1.000
_cell.angle_alpha   90.00
_cell.angle_beta   90.00
_cell.angle_gamma   90.00
#
_symmetry.space_group_name_H-M   'P 1'
#
loop_
_entity.id
_entity.type
_entity.pdbx_description
1 polymer ?
#
loop_
_entity_poly.entity_id
_entity_poly.type
_entity_poly.pdbx_seq_one_letter_code
_entity_poly.pdbx_strand_id
1 'polypeptide(L)'
;MRVSARNIDGLETKLEAKGDAVFLKGKASKVPADAKVTLFEKRDGVKKEAELRSDGTQIKVWIKKGGKFEPGSEEDQAWADNLVASFNWDDTPDPEKKKELAAIKLDDPRFAKKLANLHYAKDVTEVLMEKVNAPSLSAAEQTALIDVTLEKAQYDKDQKAILLKLIERKDLAKAASTHLLDNLEKIHYEADRKLIQRKLFERVSSK
;
A
#
# COMPACT_ATOMS: atom_id res chain seq x y z
N MET A 1 2.48 5.20 -3.12
CA MET A 1 3.70 5.35 -2.28
C MET A 1 3.44 4.60 -1.00
N ARG A 2 4.39 3.82 -0.45
CA ARG A 2 4.20 3.07 0.81
C ARG A 2 4.81 3.85 1.97
N VAL A 3 4.04 4.13 3.01
CA VAL A 3 4.50 4.86 4.20
C VAL A 3 4.04 4.13 5.45
N SER A 4 4.93 3.98 6.42
CA SER A 4 4.58 3.57 7.78
C SER A 4 5.25 4.52 8.76
N ALA A 5 4.49 5.05 9.71
CA ALA A 5 4.98 5.92 10.76
C ALA A 5 4.48 5.40 12.11
N ARG A 6 5.33 5.47 13.14
CA ARG A 6 5.02 5.03 14.50
C ARG A 6 5.54 6.06 15.50
N ASN A 7 4.82 6.21 16.60
CA ASN A 7 5.25 6.98 17.76
C ASN A 7 5.02 6.11 19.00
N ILE A 8 6.10 5.66 19.64
CA ILE A 8 6.06 4.80 20.82
C ILE A 8 7.01 5.40 21.85
N ASP A 9 6.49 5.79 23.01
CA ASP A 9 7.29 6.31 24.13
C ASP A 9 8.25 7.45 23.73
N GLY A 10 7.79 8.37 22.86
CA GLY A 10 8.58 9.51 22.39
C GLY A 10 9.59 9.19 21.28
N LEU A 11 9.67 7.92 20.84
CA LEU A 11 10.38 7.51 19.64
C LEU A 11 9.46 7.63 18.42
N GLU A 12 9.74 8.61 17.56
CA GLU A 12 9.11 8.74 16.26
C GLU A 12 9.92 7.99 15.21
N THR A 13 9.34 6.99 14.55
CA THR A 13 9.96 6.29 13.42
C THR A 13 9.10 6.37 12.17
N LYS A 14 9.74 6.43 11.00
CA LYS A 14 9.06 6.44 9.72
C LYS A 14 9.89 5.72 8.65
N LEU A 15 9.21 4.90 7.86
CA LEU A 15 9.73 4.25 6.65
C LEU A 15 8.84 4.66 5.48
N GLU A 16 9.45 5.25 4.46
CA GLU A 16 8.78 5.61 3.20
C GLU A 16 9.44 4.90 2.04
N ALA A 17 8.68 4.24 1.19
CA ALA A 17 9.14 3.67 -0.07
C ALA A 17 8.31 4.22 -1.24
N LYS A 18 9.00 4.86 -2.18
CA LYS A 18 8.50 5.26 -3.49
C LYS A 18 9.11 4.34 -4.54
N GLY A 19 8.30 3.87 -5.49
CA GLY A 19 8.73 2.85 -6.45
C GLY A 19 8.64 1.43 -5.90
N ASP A 20 9.14 0.46 -6.67
CA ASP A 20 8.95 -0.98 -6.43
C ASP A 20 10.09 -1.58 -5.57
N ALA A 21 10.40 -0.95 -4.44
CA ALA A 21 11.33 -1.51 -3.46
C ALA A 21 10.70 -2.76 -2.79
N VAL A 22 11.49 -3.81 -2.61
CA VAL A 22 11.06 -5.11 -2.07
C VAL A 22 11.71 -5.33 -0.71
N PHE A 23 10.89 -5.72 0.25
CA PHE A 23 11.30 -6.04 1.62
C PHE A 23 10.97 -7.48 1.91
N LEU A 24 11.93 -8.29 2.34
CA LEU A 24 11.70 -9.69 2.69
C LEU A 24 12.14 -9.90 4.12
N LYS A 25 11.25 -10.46 4.96
CA LYS A 25 11.53 -10.77 6.37
C LYS A 25 12.16 -9.59 7.13
N GLY A 26 11.63 -8.38 6.94
CA GLY A 26 12.13 -7.18 7.63
C GLY A 26 13.47 -6.64 7.11
N LYS A 27 13.92 -7.04 5.91
CA LYS A 27 15.10 -6.47 5.26
C LYS A 27 14.76 -5.92 3.90
N ALA A 28 15.37 -4.80 3.50
CA ALA A 28 15.32 -4.38 2.12
C ALA A 28 16.09 -5.41 1.27
N SER A 29 15.39 -6.10 0.38
CA SER A 29 15.95 -7.13 -0.50
C SER A 29 16.22 -6.61 -1.91
N LYS A 30 15.46 -5.59 -2.36
CA LYS A 30 15.68 -4.93 -3.65
C LYS A 30 15.30 -3.46 -3.54
N VAL A 31 16.17 -2.58 -4.01
CA VAL A 31 15.86 -1.15 -4.19
C VAL A 31 16.26 -0.77 -5.62
N PRO A 32 15.32 -0.78 -6.58
CA PRO A 32 15.56 -0.31 -7.95
C PRO A 32 16.12 1.12 -7.98
N ALA A 33 16.85 1.49 -9.03
CA ALA A 33 17.48 2.81 -9.14
C ALA A 33 16.47 3.97 -9.18
N ASP A 34 15.27 3.72 -9.68
CA ASP A 34 14.13 4.64 -9.70
C ASP A 34 13.30 4.61 -8.41
N ALA A 35 13.57 3.64 -7.52
CA ALA A 35 12.94 3.58 -6.21
C ALA A 35 13.69 4.43 -5.19
N LYS A 36 12.95 5.02 -4.25
CA LYS A 36 13.47 5.79 -3.13
C LYS A 36 12.90 5.24 -1.84
N VAL A 37 13.78 4.73 -0.98
CA VAL A 37 13.43 4.31 0.38
C VAL A 37 14.06 5.28 1.36
N THR A 38 13.25 5.94 2.18
CA THR A 38 13.68 6.89 3.20
C THR A 38 13.34 6.35 4.58
N LEU A 39 14.32 6.40 5.46
CA LEU A 39 14.22 6.05 6.87
C LEU A 39 14.32 7.31 7.71
N PHE A 40 13.51 7.39 8.76
CA PHE A 40 13.55 8.48 9.71
C PHE A 40 13.34 7.94 11.12
N GLU A 41 14.16 8.41 12.03
CA GLU A 41 14.03 8.20 13.47
C GLU A 41 14.26 9.51 14.19
N LYS A 42 13.43 9.80 15.19
CA LYS A 42 13.62 10.92 16.09
C LYS A 42 13.33 10.51 17.52
N ARG A 43 14.29 10.80 18.40
CA ARG A 43 14.21 10.61 19.85
C ARG A 43 14.84 11.81 20.55
N ASP A 44 14.15 12.37 21.53
CA ASP A 44 14.65 13.46 22.38
C ASP A 44 15.24 14.65 21.60
N GLY A 45 14.62 14.98 20.45
CA GLY A 45 15.05 16.08 19.58
C GLY A 45 16.19 15.72 18.61
N VAL A 46 16.88 14.59 18.79
CA VAL A 46 17.87 14.07 17.83
C VAL A 46 17.13 13.42 16.67
N LYS A 47 17.44 13.84 15.44
CA LYS A 47 16.86 13.31 14.20
C LYS A 47 17.92 12.58 13.40
N LYS A 48 17.60 11.37 12.97
CA LYS A 48 18.39 10.57 12.02
C LYS A 48 17.53 10.30 10.79
N GLU A 49 18.04 10.67 9.62
CA GLU A 49 17.37 10.47 8.33
C GLU A 49 18.34 9.76 7.39
N ALA A 50 17.84 8.78 6.64
CA ALA A 50 18.65 7.99 5.74
C ALA A 50 17.90 7.60 4.47
N GLU A 51 18.65 7.21 3.45
CA GLU A 51 18.13 6.54 2.26
C GLU A 51 18.76 5.15 2.11
N LEU A 52 17.96 4.17 1.69
CA LEU A 52 18.49 2.89 1.22
C LEU A 52 18.67 2.99 -0.29
N ARG A 53 19.86 2.65 -0.78
CA ARG A 53 20.22 2.67 -2.20
C ARG A 53 20.91 1.37 -2.57
N SER A 54 20.62 0.83 -3.75
CA SER A 54 21.38 -0.29 -4.31
C SER A 54 22.64 0.23 -5.01
N ASP A 55 23.78 -0.41 -4.79
CA ASP A 55 25.00 -0.21 -5.58
C ASP A 55 25.17 -1.25 -6.70
N GLY A 56 24.12 -2.03 -6.96
CA GLY A 56 24.12 -3.14 -7.92
C GLY A 56 24.52 -4.49 -7.31
N THR A 57 25.25 -4.50 -6.19
CA THR A 57 25.65 -5.73 -5.48
C THR A 57 24.96 -5.89 -4.14
N GLN A 58 24.72 -4.79 -3.44
CA GLN A 58 24.11 -4.76 -2.12
C GLN A 58 23.32 -3.48 -1.92
N ILE A 59 22.45 -3.49 -0.92
CA ILE A 59 21.73 -2.29 -0.47
C ILE A 59 22.55 -1.65 0.64
N LYS A 60 22.87 -0.37 0.47
CA LYS A 60 23.64 0.44 1.43
C LYS A 60 22.80 1.58 1.97
N VAL A 61 23.03 1.90 3.24
CA VAL A 61 22.49 3.09 3.88
C VAL A 61 23.31 4.33 3.51
N TRP A 62 22.58 5.42 3.25
CA TRP A 62 23.14 6.75 3.09
C TRP A 62 22.53 7.66 4.13
N ILE A 63 23.33 8.24 5.03
CA ILE A 63 22.85 9.09 6.12
C ILE A 63 22.84 10.55 5.68
N LYS A 64 21.80 11.27 6.08
CA LYS A 64 21.72 12.71 5.89
C LYS A 64 22.58 13.45 6.90
N LYS A 65 23.61 14.14 6.42
CA LYS A 65 24.51 15.01 7.20
C LYS A 65 24.60 16.37 6.52
N GLY A 66 24.37 17.45 7.27
CA GLY A 66 24.50 18.82 6.73
C GLY A 66 23.68 19.11 5.46
N GLY A 67 22.54 18.43 5.28
CA GLY A 67 21.66 18.58 4.10
C GLY A 67 22.03 17.72 2.89
N LYS A 68 23.10 16.93 2.95
CA LYS A 68 23.50 15.98 1.91
C LYS A 68 23.40 14.54 2.42
N PHE A 69 23.23 13.59 1.50
CA PHE A 69 23.30 12.17 1.81
C PHE A 69 24.70 11.65 1.52
N GLU A 70 25.31 11.00 2.51
CA GLU A 70 26.65 10.41 2.44
C GLU A 70 26.57 8.92 2.80
N PRO A 71 27.46 8.06 2.29
CA PRO A 71 27.50 6.65 2.70
C PRO A 71 27.59 6.53 4.23
N GLY A 72 26.74 5.70 4.83
CA GLY A 72 26.77 5.44 6.27
C GLY A 72 27.86 4.44 6.67
N SER A 73 28.13 4.38 7.98
CA SER A 73 29.01 3.36 8.58
C SER A 73 28.31 1.99 8.69
N GLU A 74 29.02 0.97 9.18
CA GLU A 74 28.42 -0.32 9.53
C GLU A 74 27.38 -0.20 10.65
N GLU A 75 27.62 0.68 11.63
CA GLU A 75 26.64 0.97 12.68
C GLU A 75 25.37 1.63 12.12
N ASP A 76 25.53 2.51 11.13
CA ASP A 76 24.40 3.09 10.41
C ASP A 76 23.61 2.03 9.64
N GLN A 77 24.30 1.04 9.05
CA GLN A 77 23.66 -0.05 8.34
C GLN A 77 22.88 -0.95 9.31
N ALA A 78 23.46 -1.31 10.45
CA ALA A 78 22.80 -2.08 11.49
C ALA A 78 21.57 -1.35 12.07
N TRP A 79 21.67 -0.04 12.30
CA TRP A 79 20.54 0.79 12.68
C TRP A 79 19.42 0.76 11.63
N ALA A 80 19.77 0.95 10.35
CA ALA A 80 18.80 0.94 9.26
C ALA A 80 18.11 -0.42 9.14
N ASP A 81 18.85 -1.52 9.22
CA ASP A 81 18.30 -2.88 9.16
C ASP A 81 17.35 -3.15 10.33
N ASN A 82 17.72 -2.76 11.56
CA ASN A 82 16.85 -2.88 12.74
C ASN A 82 15.58 -2.04 12.60
N LEU A 83 15.72 -0.82 12.08
CA LEU A 83 14.58 0.06 11.86
C LEU A 83 13.62 -0.53 10.82
N VAL A 84 14.12 -1.02 9.68
CA VAL A 84 13.31 -1.71 8.66
C VAL A 84 12.63 -2.95 9.24
N ALA A 85 13.36 -3.76 10.00
CA ALA A 85 12.82 -4.97 10.63
C ALA A 85 11.65 -4.64 11.56
N SER A 86 11.73 -3.54 12.31
CA SER A 86 10.65 -3.10 13.18
C SER A 86 9.33 -2.89 12.42
N PHE A 87 9.38 -2.48 11.15
CA PHE A 87 8.18 -2.24 10.34
C PHE A 87 7.44 -3.50 9.93
N ASN A 88 8.05 -4.69 10.06
CA ASN A 88 7.49 -5.98 9.66
C ASN A 88 6.98 -5.98 8.20
N TRP A 89 7.66 -5.26 7.31
CA TRP A 89 7.37 -5.33 5.88
C TRP A 89 7.93 -6.64 5.33
N ASP A 90 7.04 -7.46 4.77
CA ASP A 90 7.39 -8.74 4.16
C ASP A 90 6.59 -8.92 2.87
N ASP A 91 7.29 -8.82 1.75
CA ASP A 91 6.78 -8.95 0.39
C ASP A 91 6.95 -10.39 -0.13
N THR A 92 7.05 -11.37 0.79
CA THR A 92 7.03 -12.79 0.44
C THR A 92 5.61 -13.19 0.02
N PRO A 93 5.40 -13.73 -1.20
CA PRO A 93 4.08 -14.20 -1.62
C PRO A 93 3.55 -15.32 -0.73
N ASP A 94 2.25 -15.27 -0.41
CA ASP A 94 1.55 -16.26 0.43
C ASP A 94 0.35 -16.88 -0.33
N PRO A 95 0.60 -17.88 -1.19
CA PRO A 95 -0.43 -18.45 -2.07
C PRO A 95 -1.56 -19.16 -1.31
N GLU A 96 -1.28 -19.75 -0.15
CA GLU A 96 -2.30 -20.44 0.66
C GLU A 96 -3.26 -19.46 1.31
N LYS A 97 -2.75 -18.38 1.94
CA LYS A 97 -3.62 -17.33 2.47
C LYS A 97 -4.43 -16.64 1.38
N LYS A 98 -3.83 -16.42 0.20
CA LYS A 98 -4.54 -15.89 -0.98
C LYS A 98 -5.72 -16.78 -1.35
N LYS A 99 -5.50 -18.09 -1.45
CA LYS A 99 -6.56 -19.08 -1.78
C LYS A 99 -7.67 -19.09 -0.73
N GLU A 100 -7.34 -19.02 0.56
CA GLU A 100 -8.34 -18.91 1.63
C GLU A 100 -9.18 -17.63 1.50
N LEU A 101 -8.54 -16.50 1.22
CA LEU A 101 -9.23 -15.20 1.07
C LEU A 101 -10.14 -15.16 -0.15
N ALA A 102 -9.73 -15.76 -1.26
CA ALA A 102 -10.54 -15.87 -2.47
C ALA A 102 -11.88 -16.60 -2.20
N ALA A 103 -11.92 -17.53 -1.25
CA ALA A 103 -13.13 -18.26 -0.87
C ALA A 103 -14.09 -17.48 0.06
N ILE A 104 -13.64 -16.40 0.71
CA ILE A 104 -14.42 -15.64 1.68
C ILE A 104 -15.13 -14.48 0.98
N LYS A 105 -16.41 -14.23 1.28
CA LYS A 105 -17.15 -13.08 0.71
C LYS A 105 -16.58 -11.76 1.21
N LEU A 106 -16.65 -10.71 0.39
CA LEU A 106 -16.11 -9.39 0.72
C LEU A 106 -16.81 -8.74 1.92
N ASP A 107 -18.10 -8.98 2.08
CA ASP A 107 -18.93 -8.46 3.16
C ASP A 107 -18.82 -9.28 4.47
N ASP A 108 -18.05 -10.37 4.47
CA ASP A 108 -17.73 -11.09 5.70
C ASP A 108 -16.76 -10.27 6.57
N PRO A 109 -17.08 -9.98 7.84
CA PRO A 109 -16.21 -9.21 8.74
C PRO A 109 -14.80 -9.81 8.93
N ARG A 110 -14.62 -11.10 8.61
CA ARG A 110 -13.31 -11.79 8.66
C ARG A 110 -12.46 -11.49 7.43
N PHE A 111 -13.04 -11.08 6.30
CA PHE A 111 -12.31 -10.80 5.07
C PHE A 111 -11.26 -9.72 5.28
N ALA A 112 -11.67 -8.53 5.75
CA ALA A 112 -10.75 -7.43 5.99
C ALA A 112 -9.66 -7.77 7.03
N LYS A 113 -10.01 -8.56 8.06
CA LYS A 113 -9.06 -9.04 9.07
C LYS A 113 -8.03 -9.99 8.49
N LYS A 114 -8.45 -10.97 7.68
CA LYS A 114 -7.54 -11.91 7.02
C LYS A 114 -6.72 -11.22 5.93
N LEU A 115 -7.29 -10.27 5.20
CA LEU A 115 -6.60 -9.50 4.18
C LEU A 115 -5.47 -8.66 4.80
N ALA A 116 -5.68 -8.10 5.99
CA ALA A 116 -4.64 -7.39 6.74
C ALA A 116 -3.45 -8.28 7.17
N ASN A 117 -3.61 -9.60 7.16
CA ASN A 117 -2.53 -10.56 7.42
C ASN A 117 -1.72 -10.93 6.16
N LEU A 118 -2.13 -10.42 4.98
CA LEU A 118 -1.29 -10.46 3.78
C LEU A 118 -0.30 -9.30 3.87
N HIS A 119 0.96 -9.64 4.08
CA HIS A 119 2.04 -8.64 4.15
C HIS A 119 2.50 -8.19 2.76
N TYR A 120 2.35 -9.07 1.76
CA TYR A 120 2.69 -8.78 0.39
C TYR A 120 1.57 -7.99 -0.30
N ALA A 121 1.86 -6.72 -0.59
CA ALA A 121 0.92 -5.78 -1.21
C ALA A 121 0.31 -6.30 -2.51
N LYS A 122 1.11 -7.03 -3.31
CA LYS A 122 0.64 -7.57 -4.57
C LYS A 122 -0.41 -8.65 -4.37
N ASP A 123 -0.30 -9.49 -3.34
CA ASP A 123 -1.32 -10.49 -3.03
C ASP A 123 -2.64 -9.81 -2.64
N VAL A 124 -2.57 -8.71 -1.86
CA VAL A 124 -3.76 -7.90 -1.55
C VAL A 124 -4.41 -7.39 -2.84
N THR A 125 -3.63 -6.76 -3.72
CA THR A 125 -4.13 -6.25 -5.00
C THR A 125 -4.68 -7.36 -5.89
N GLU A 126 -4.01 -8.52 -5.97
CA GLU A 126 -4.45 -9.67 -6.77
C GLU A 126 -5.76 -10.26 -6.22
N VAL A 127 -5.93 -10.38 -4.89
CA VAL A 127 -7.19 -10.82 -4.28
C VAL A 127 -8.32 -9.83 -4.59
N LEU A 128 -8.10 -8.53 -4.40
CA LEU A 128 -9.14 -7.52 -4.67
C LEU A 128 -9.49 -7.45 -6.16
N MET A 129 -8.50 -7.61 -7.05
CA MET A 129 -8.73 -7.72 -8.50
C MET A 129 -9.46 -9.01 -8.88
N GLU A 130 -9.19 -10.14 -8.23
CA GLU A 130 -9.96 -11.36 -8.43
C GLU A 130 -11.43 -11.14 -8.02
N LYS A 131 -11.65 -10.50 -6.87
CA LYS A 131 -12.99 -10.15 -6.40
C LYS A 131 -13.72 -9.23 -7.38
N VAL A 132 -13.12 -8.13 -7.82
CA VAL A 132 -13.79 -7.19 -8.74
C VAL A 132 -14.08 -7.82 -10.11
N ASN A 133 -13.35 -8.85 -10.52
CA ASN A 133 -13.58 -9.59 -11.76
C ASN A 133 -14.53 -10.79 -11.59
N ALA A 134 -15.02 -11.06 -10.38
CA ALA A 134 -15.97 -12.15 -10.15
C ALA A 134 -17.23 -11.96 -11.02
N PRO A 135 -17.85 -13.04 -11.55
CA PRO A 135 -19.00 -12.93 -12.45
C PRO A 135 -20.16 -12.10 -11.89
N SER A 136 -20.34 -12.15 -10.57
CA SER A 136 -21.34 -11.40 -9.82
C SER A 136 -20.77 -10.88 -8.52
N LEU A 137 -21.12 -9.65 -8.14
CA LEU A 137 -20.94 -9.14 -6.79
C LEU A 137 -22.25 -8.52 -6.32
N SER A 138 -22.73 -8.88 -5.13
CA SER A 138 -23.86 -8.20 -4.53
C SER A 138 -23.56 -6.73 -4.25
N ALA A 139 -24.59 -5.89 -4.10
CA ALA A 139 -24.40 -4.47 -3.77
C ALA A 139 -23.61 -4.27 -2.45
N ALA A 140 -23.81 -5.16 -1.47
CA ALA A 140 -23.08 -5.17 -0.22
C ALA A 140 -21.59 -5.48 -0.44
N GLU A 141 -21.27 -6.50 -1.24
CA GLU A 141 -19.89 -6.85 -1.57
C GLU A 141 -19.19 -5.78 -2.42
N GLN A 142 -19.91 -5.10 -3.34
CA GLN A 142 -19.35 -3.96 -4.09
C GLN A 142 -19.01 -2.79 -3.17
N THR A 143 -19.84 -2.52 -2.16
CA THR A 143 -19.58 -1.50 -1.14
C THR A 143 -18.38 -1.87 -0.27
N ALA A 144 -18.35 -3.12 0.22
CA ALA A 144 -17.22 -3.64 0.98
C ALA A 144 -15.90 -3.64 0.17
N LEU A 145 -15.95 -3.90 -1.14
CA LEU A 145 -14.79 -3.79 -2.01
C LEU A 145 -14.23 -2.37 -2.04
N ILE A 146 -15.09 -1.34 -2.10
CA ILE A 146 -14.65 0.07 -2.05
C ILE A 146 -13.94 0.35 -0.73
N ASP A 147 -14.57 0.01 0.40
CA ASP A 147 -14.02 0.25 1.74
C ASP A 147 -12.66 -0.42 1.91
N VAL A 148 -12.60 -1.71 1.59
CA VAL A 148 -11.38 -2.50 1.74
C VAL A 148 -10.30 -2.03 0.76
N THR A 149 -10.65 -1.61 -0.46
CA THR A 149 -9.66 -1.07 -1.41
C THR A 149 -9.05 0.22 -0.87
N LEU A 150 -9.87 1.17 -0.41
CA LEU A 150 -9.41 2.45 0.12
C LEU A 150 -8.60 2.29 1.40
N GLU A 151 -8.92 1.30 2.24
CA GLU A 151 -8.23 1.07 3.51
C GLU A 151 -6.96 0.21 3.36
N LYS A 152 -6.99 -0.84 2.53
CA LYS A 152 -5.98 -1.91 2.54
C LYS A 152 -5.07 -1.93 1.32
N ALA A 153 -5.50 -1.44 0.15
CA ALA A 153 -4.62 -1.44 -1.01
C ALA A 153 -3.51 -0.40 -0.81
N GLN A 154 -2.27 -0.89 -0.85
CA GLN A 154 -1.12 -0.12 -0.37
C GLN A 154 -0.65 0.97 -1.33
N TYR A 155 -0.94 0.82 -2.63
CA TYR A 155 -0.50 1.77 -3.65
C TYR A 155 -1.71 2.45 -4.28
N ASP A 156 -1.64 3.77 -4.43
CA ASP A 156 -2.68 4.58 -5.07
C ASP A 156 -2.98 4.12 -6.51
N LYS A 157 -1.95 3.65 -7.22
CA LYS A 157 -2.08 3.06 -8.57
C LYS A 157 -3.00 1.82 -8.56
N ASP A 158 -2.89 0.99 -7.52
CA ASP A 158 -3.67 -0.24 -7.38
C ASP A 158 -5.09 0.08 -6.91
N GLN A 159 -5.24 1.00 -5.94
CA GLN A 159 -6.55 1.54 -5.53
C GLN A 159 -7.34 2.03 -6.74
N LYS A 160 -6.72 2.92 -7.54
CA LYS A 160 -7.34 3.42 -8.77
C LYS A 160 -7.71 2.30 -9.73
N ALA A 161 -6.80 1.35 -9.99
CA ALA A 161 -7.06 0.27 -10.94
C ALA A 161 -8.26 -0.59 -10.52
N ILE A 162 -8.35 -0.96 -9.24
CA ILE A 162 -9.46 -1.74 -8.69
C ILE A 162 -10.79 -0.95 -8.77
N LEU A 163 -10.78 0.33 -8.37
CA LEU A 163 -11.99 1.17 -8.38
C LEU A 163 -12.48 1.45 -9.81
N LEU A 164 -11.58 1.72 -10.76
CA LEU A 164 -11.95 1.85 -12.16
C LEU A 164 -12.53 0.54 -12.69
N LYS A 165 -11.98 -0.61 -12.29
CA LYS A 165 -12.51 -1.90 -12.70
C LYS A 165 -13.90 -2.17 -12.15
N LEU A 166 -14.18 -1.75 -10.92
CA LEU A 166 -15.51 -1.81 -10.33
C LEU A 166 -16.51 -0.94 -11.13
N ILE A 167 -16.11 0.26 -11.54
CA ILE A 167 -16.95 1.18 -12.33
C ILE A 167 -17.32 0.58 -13.69
N GLU A 168 -16.40 -0.15 -14.32
CA GLU A 168 -16.60 -0.83 -15.61
C GLU A 168 -17.62 -1.98 -15.53
N ARG A 169 -18.01 -2.43 -14.34
CA ARG A 169 -18.95 -3.54 -14.19
C ARG A 169 -20.33 -3.23 -14.74
N LYS A 170 -20.91 -4.19 -15.45
CA LYS A 170 -22.28 -4.09 -15.99
C LYS A 170 -23.33 -4.06 -14.87
N ASP A 171 -23.08 -4.81 -13.79
CA ASP A 171 -23.92 -4.94 -12.60
C ASP A 171 -23.56 -3.96 -11.47
N LEU A 172 -22.83 -2.87 -11.77
CA LEU A 172 -22.53 -1.84 -10.77
C LEU A 172 -23.82 -1.31 -10.13
N ALA A 173 -23.93 -1.48 -8.82
CA ALA A 173 -25.08 -1.11 -8.01
C ALA A 173 -25.08 0.39 -7.70
N LYS A 174 -26.27 1.01 -7.70
CA LYS A 174 -26.43 2.45 -7.38
C LYS A 174 -25.90 2.80 -5.98
N ALA A 175 -26.11 1.91 -5.02
CA ALA A 175 -25.59 2.07 -3.66
C ALA A 175 -24.05 2.13 -3.65
N ALA A 176 -23.38 1.22 -4.37
CA ALA A 176 -21.93 1.22 -4.48
C ALA A 176 -21.39 2.46 -5.21
N SER A 177 -22.07 2.94 -6.27
CA SER A 177 -21.70 4.19 -6.93
C SER A 177 -21.80 5.40 -6.01
N THR A 178 -22.88 5.48 -5.23
CA THR A 178 -23.09 6.56 -4.24
C THR A 178 -22.03 6.50 -3.16
N HIS A 179 -21.80 5.31 -2.60
CA HIS A 179 -20.77 5.08 -1.59
C HIS A 179 -19.37 5.46 -2.07
N LEU A 180 -19.02 5.16 -3.32
CA LEU A 180 -17.73 5.58 -3.87
C LEU A 180 -17.62 7.10 -4.01
N LEU A 181 -18.70 7.78 -4.41
CA LEU A 181 -18.72 9.25 -4.48
C LEU A 181 -18.51 9.88 -3.10
N ASP A 182 -19.19 9.34 -2.07
CA ASP A 182 -19.12 9.81 -0.68
C ASP A 182 -17.77 9.57 -0.02
N ASN A 183 -16.88 8.77 -0.63
CA ASN A 183 -15.57 8.41 -0.10
C ASN A 183 -14.42 8.86 -1.02
N LEU A 184 -14.69 9.69 -2.04
CA LEU A 184 -13.65 10.15 -2.98
C LEU A 184 -12.50 10.87 -2.29
N GLU A 185 -12.76 11.61 -1.19
CA GLU A 185 -11.70 12.33 -0.49
C GLU A 185 -10.61 11.43 0.11
N LYS A 186 -10.91 10.14 0.31
CA LYS A 186 -9.94 9.13 0.79
C LYS A 186 -8.88 8.77 -0.25
N ILE A 187 -9.10 9.08 -1.53
CA ILE A 187 -8.10 8.90 -2.58
C ILE A 187 -7.12 10.08 -2.52
N HIS A 188 -5.84 9.76 -2.32
CA HIS A 188 -4.80 10.75 -2.06
C HIS A 188 -4.61 11.74 -3.22
N TYR A 189 -4.52 11.26 -4.46
CA TYR A 189 -4.21 12.11 -5.62
C TYR A 189 -5.46 12.71 -6.23
N GLU A 190 -5.48 14.04 -6.35
CA GLU A 190 -6.59 14.77 -6.95
C GLU A 190 -6.86 14.37 -8.40
N ALA A 191 -5.81 14.11 -9.18
CA ALA A 191 -5.95 13.63 -10.56
C ALA A 191 -6.69 12.29 -10.64
N ASP A 192 -6.38 11.37 -9.72
CA ASP A 192 -7.03 10.06 -9.65
C ASP A 192 -8.48 10.19 -9.18
N ARG A 193 -8.76 11.07 -8.19
CA ARG A 193 -10.12 11.44 -7.78
C ARG A 193 -10.97 11.94 -8.93
N LYS A 194 -10.48 12.94 -9.67
CA LYS A 194 -11.19 13.53 -10.82
C LYS A 194 -11.46 12.49 -11.90
N LEU A 195 -10.51 11.59 -12.16
CA LEU A 195 -10.68 10.52 -13.13
C LEU A 195 -11.78 9.53 -12.70
N ILE A 196 -11.75 9.06 -11.46
CA ILE A 196 -12.74 8.13 -10.90
C ILE A 196 -14.13 8.79 -10.90
N GLN A 197 -14.22 10.02 -10.44
CA GLN A 197 -15.46 10.81 -10.44
C GLN A 197 -16.03 10.96 -11.85
N ARG A 198 -15.21 11.34 -12.83
CA ARG A 198 -15.62 11.45 -14.24
C ARG A 198 -16.16 10.11 -14.76
N LYS A 199 -15.46 9.01 -14.50
CA LYS A 199 -15.86 7.67 -14.95
C LYS A 199 -17.18 7.21 -14.32
N LEU A 200 -17.41 7.53 -13.04
CA LEU A 200 -18.70 7.31 -12.39
C LEU A 200 -19.82 8.11 -13.05
N PHE A 201 -19.61 9.40 -13.33
CA PHE A 201 -20.63 10.21 -14.01
C PHE A 201 -20.94 9.69 -15.41
N GLU A 202 -19.92 9.37 -16.22
CA GLU A 202 -20.10 8.75 -17.54
C GLU A 202 -20.96 7.47 -17.45
N ARG A 203 -20.74 6.65 -16.40
CA ARG A 203 -21.47 5.40 -16.17
C ARG A 203 -22.92 5.61 -15.76
N VAL A 204 -23.20 6.63 -14.94
CA VAL A 204 -24.56 6.94 -14.48
C VAL A 204 -25.36 7.62 -15.60
N SER A 205 -24.73 8.47 -16.41
CA SER A 205 -25.37 9.16 -17.54
C SER A 205 -25.60 8.30 -18.78
N SER A 206 -24.99 7.10 -18.85
CA SER A 206 -25.13 6.15 -19.96
C SER A 206 -26.16 5.04 -19.70
N LYS A 207 -26.83 5.05 -18.55
CA LYS A 207 -27.98 4.18 -18.22
C LYS A 207 -29.27 4.98 -18.38
#